data_AF-E4YV58-F1
#
_entry.id   AF-E4YV58-F1
#
_cell.length_a   1.000
_cell.length_b   1.000
_cell.length_c   1.000
_cell.angle_alpha   90.00
_cell.angle_beta   90.00
_cell.angle_gamma   90.00
#
_symmetry.space_group_name_H-M   'P 1'
#
loop_
_entity.id
_entity.type
_entity.pdbx_description
1 polymer ?
#
loop_
_entity_poly.entity_id
_entity_poly.type
_entity_poly.pdbx_seq_one_letter_code
_entity_poly.pdbx_strand_id
1 'polypeptide(L)'
;MSKCAKECAEPTELTQDDMRTAITEKFNPVHMEVDDLGTCGTSYQVIIVSDIFEGKKTLEKHKIVNEALAEQISRLHAFSQKSYTPAQWEKKQAQAS
;
A
#
# COMPACT_ATOMS: atom_id res chain seq x y z
N MET A 1 -11.06 -26.84 -2.62
CA MET A 1 -10.12 -26.13 -3.51
C MET A 1 -10.95 -25.24 -4.42
N SER A 2 -11.28 -24.02 -3.99
CA SER A 2 -12.12 -23.12 -4.79
C SER A 2 -11.23 -22.05 -5.41
N LYS A 3 -11.12 -22.13 -6.74
CA LYS A 3 -10.50 -21.12 -7.60
C LYS A 3 -11.20 -19.79 -7.35
N CYS A 4 -10.52 -18.81 -6.76
CA CYS A 4 -11.00 -17.43 -6.83
C CYS A 4 -10.66 -16.87 -8.21
N ALA A 5 -11.66 -16.18 -8.75
CA ALA A 5 -11.79 -15.58 -10.05
C ALA A 5 -10.51 -14.88 -10.53
N LYS A 6 -10.02 -15.34 -11.67
CA LYS A 6 -9.15 -14.59 -12.55
C LYS A 6 -10.08 -13.84 -13.49
N GLU A 7 -10.76 -12.83 -12.96
CA GLU A 7 -11.61 -11.94 -13.74
C GLU A 7 -10.72 -10.87 -14.39
N CYS A 8 -11.08 -10.58 -15.64
CA CYS A 8 -10.58 -9.60 -16.60
C CYS A 8 -9.89 -8.36 -15.99
N ALA A 9 -8.72 -7.97 -16.53
CA ALA A 9 -8.29 -6.58 -16.47
C ALA A 9 -7.61 -6.19 -17.79
N GLU A 10 -8.32 -5.34 -18.54
CA GLU A 10 -7.81 -4.58 -19.66
C GLU A 10 -6.75 -3.56 -19.16
N PRO A 11 -5.75 -3.14 -19.97
CA PRO A 11 -4.47 -2.61 -19.46
C PRO A 11 -4.46 -1.19 -18.85
N THR A 12 -5.59 -0.60 -18.47
CA THR A 12 -5.66 0.87 -18.23
C THR A 12 -6.16 1.34 -16.86
N GLU A 13 -6.67 0.48 -15.98
CA GLU A 13 -7.12 0.90 -14.63
C GLU A 13 -6.36 0.12 -13.56
N LEU A 14 -5.53 0.81 -12.76
CA LEU A 14 -4.87 0.20 -11.60
C LEU A 14 -5.93 -0.25 -10.59
N THR A 15 -5.97 -1.54 -10.31
CA THR A 15 -6.91 -2.08 -9.32
C THR A 15 -6.29 -2.12 -7.93
N GLN A 16 -7.14 -2.21 -6.91
CA GLN A 16 -6.71 -2.42 -5.52
C GLN A 16 -5.83 -3.68 -5.39
N ASP A 17 -6.12 -4.73 -6.15
CA ASP A 17 -5.40 -6.01 -6.09
C ASP A 17 -3.98 -5.90 -6.68
N ASP A 18 -3.82 -5.12 -7.76
CA ASP A 18 -2.51 -4.80 -8.32
C ASP A 18 -1.63 -4.07 -7.30
N MET A 19 -2.21 -3.10 -6.60
CA MET A 19 -1.50 -2.37 -5.53
C MET A 19 -1.10 -3.31 -4.40
N ARG A 20 -2.01 -4.21 -4.01
CA ARG A 20 -1.74 -5.19 -2.96
C ARG A 20 -0.61 -6.14 -3.33
N THR A 21 -0.63 -6.66 -4.55
CA THR A 21 0.39 -7.57 -5.06
C THR A 21 1.75 -6.89 -5.13
N ALA A 22 1.82 -5.69 -5.71
CA ALA A 22 3.07 -4.93 -5.83
C ALA A 22 3.69 -4.60 -4.46
N ILE A 23 2.86 -4.22 -3.48
CA ILE A 23 3.32 -3.95 -2.12
C ILE A 23 3.82 -5.22 -1.45
N THR A 24 3.10 -6.33 -1.61
CA THR A 24 3.47 -7.63 -1.02
C THR A 24 4.81 -8.12 -1.54
N GLU A 25 5.02 -8.10 -2.85
CA GLU A 25 6.26 -8.56 -3.48
C GLU A 25 7.47 -7.69 -3.10
N LYS A 26 7.30 -6.37 -2.98
CA LYS A 26 8.41 -5.43 -2.74
C LYS A 26 8.76 -5.24 -1.27
N PHE A 27 7.76 -5.30 -0.39
CA PHE A 27 7.91 -4.91 1.02
C PHE A 27 7.62 -6.01 2.03
N ASN A 28 7.06 -7.13 1.55
CA ASN A 28 6.65 -8.29 2.36
C ASN A 28 6.09 -7.87 3.73
N PRO A 29 5.06 -7.00 3.75
CA PRO A 29 4.58 -6.39 4.98
C PRO A 29 3.90 -7.43 5.87
N VAL A 30 4.03 -7.24 7.18
CA VAL A 30 3.29 -8.04 8.16
C VAL A 30 1.81 -7.67 8.20
N HIS A 31 1.49 -6.42 7.85
CA HIS A 31 0.12 -5.92 7.75
C HIS A 31 0.05 -4.85 6.65
N MET A 32 -1.04 -4.88 5.89
CA MET A 32 -1.28 -3.91 4.83
C MET A 32 -2.77 -3.63 4.66
N GLU A 33 -3.08 -2.36 4.42
CA GLU A 33 -4.43 -1.91 4.08
C GLU A 33 -4.35 -1.03 2.84
N VAL A 34 -5.31 -1.20 1.94
CA VAL A 34 -5.41 -0.42 0.72
C VAL A 34 -6.85 0.06 0.68
N ASP A 35 -7.04 1.37 0.79
CA ASP A 35 -8.33 2.05 0.75
C ASP A 35 -8.40 2.93 -0.50
N ASP A 36 -9.49 2.80 -1.25
CA ASP A 36 -9.82 3.76 -2.29
C ASP A 36 -10.61 4.92 -1.66
N LEU A 37 -10.01 6.10 -1.62
CA LEU A 37 -10.61 7.31 -1.06
C LEU A 37 -11.21 8.20 -2.15
N GLY A 38 -11.05 7.84 -3.43
CA GLY A 38 -11.59 8.60 -4.55
C GLY A 38 -13.05 8.22 -4.84
N THR A 39 -13.84 9.18 -5.32
CA THR A 39 -15.17 8.90 -5.91
C THR A 39 -15.07 8.16 -7.26
N CYS A 40 -13.86 8.01 -7.80
CA CYS A 40 -13.61 7.45 -9.14
C CYS A 40 -12.38 6.52 -9.21
N GLY A 41 -11.89 5.94 -8.10
CA GLY A 41 -10.71 5.06 -8.15
C GLY A 41 -9.39 5.77 -8.48
N THR A 42 -9.32 7.09 -8.31
CA THR A 42 -8.16 7.92 -8.69
C THR A 42 -7.28 8.32 -7.50
N SER A 43 -7.74 8.06 -6.27
CA SER A 43 -7.08 8.47 -5.02
C SER A 43 -6.98 7.30 -4.06
N TYR A 44 -5.78 6.74 -3.90
CA TYR A 44 -5.57 5.59 -3.02
C TYR A 44 -4.87 6.00 -1.73
N GLN A 45 -5.27 5.39 -0.63
CA GLN A 45 -4.55 5.39 0.63
C GLN A 45 -4.07 3.98 0.96
N VAL A 46 -2.77 3.83 1.17
CA VAL A 46 -2.18 2.56 1.58
C VAL A 46 -1.52 2.69 2.94
N ILE A 47 -1.72 1.66 3.77
CA ILE A 47 -1.00 1.46 5.02
C ILE A 47 -0.11 0.25 4.84
N ILE A 48 1.17 0.40 5.12
CA ILE A 48 2.17 -0.65 4.97
C ILE A 48 2.90 -0.78 6.30
N VAL A 49 2.85 -1.97 6.89
CA VAL A 49 3.52 -2.28 8.15
C VAL A 49 4.60 -3.30 7.87
N SER A 50 5.87 -2.91 8.02
CA SER A 50 7.00 -3.79 7.72
C SER A 50 8.24 -3.35 8.51
N ASP A 51 9.11 -4.33 8.82
CA ASP A 51 10.37 -4.11 9.54
C ASP A 51 11.40 -3.34 8.71
N ILE A 52 11.25 -3.32 7.39
CA ILE A 52 12.11 -2.53 6.48
C ILE A 52 12.12 -1.03 6.82
N PHE A 53 11.08 -0.56 7.51
CA PHE A 53 10.93 0.83 7.92
C PHE A 53 11.57 1.12 9.28
N GLU A 54 12.12 0.12 9.95
CA GLU A 54 12.83 0.28 11.21
C GLU A 54 14.11 1.09 11.00
N GLY A 55 14.35 2.06 11.90
CA GLY A 55 15.49 2.98 11.80
C GLY A 55 15.40 4.01 10.66
N LYS A 56 14.37 3.99 9.81
CA LYS A 56 14.17 4.95 8.71
C LYS A 56 13.35 6.16 9.16
N LYS A 57 13.73 7.36 8.72
CA LYS A 57 12.92 8.57 8.91
C LYS A 57 11.70 8.56 7.97
N THR A 58 10.63 9.27 8.34
CA THR A 58 9.39 9.36 7.55
C THR A 58 9.65 9.68 6.07
N LEU A 59 10.52 10.65 5.79
CA LEU A 59 10.85 11.04 4.41
C LEU A 59 11.54 9.89 3.64
N GLU A 60 12.43 9.14 4.28
CA GLU A 60 13.10 7.99 3.66
C GLU A 60 12.11 6.86 3.38
N LYS A 61 11.22 6.56 4.32
CA LYS A 61 10.14 5.58 4.11
C LYS A 61 9.29 5.97 2.91
N HIS A 62 8.92 7.26 2.81
CA HIS A 62 8.12 7.75 1.70
C HIS A 62 8.85 7.62 0.36
N LYS A 63 10.15 7.94 0.31
CA LYS A 63 10.97 7.74 -0.89
C LYS A 63 10.99 6.27 -1.33
N ILE A 64 11.28 5.36 -0.40
CA ILE A 64 11.33 3.91 -0.67
C ILE A 64 10.03 3.41 -1.32
N VAL A 65 8.88 3.79 -0.75
CA VAL A 65 7.57 3.38 -1.28
C VAL A 65 7.26 4.06 -2.61
N ASN A 66 7.54 5.36 -2.73
CA ASN A 66 7.30 6.08 -3.99
C ASN A 66 8.18 5.57 -5.12
N GLU A 67 9.43 5.19 -4.86
CA GLU A 67 10.34 4.60 -5.87
C GLU A 67 9.87 3.21 -6.28
N ALA A 68 9.44 2.40 -5.30
CA ALA A 68 8.91 1.07 -5.57
C ALA A 68 7.60 1.09 -6.37
N LEU A 69 6.73 2.06 -6.13
CA LEU A 69 5.41 2.18 -6.77
C LEU A 69 5.35 3.33 -7.77
N ALA A 70 6.49 3.83 -8.24
CA ALA A 70 6.56 5.03 -9.06
C ALA A 70 5.69 4.94 -10.32
N GLU A 71 5.73 3.78 -10.97
CA GLU A 71 4.95 3.53 -12.18
C GLU A 71 3.44 3.59 -11.89
N GLN A 72 3.01 2.98 -10.78
CA GLN A 72 1.61 2.96 -10.40
C GLN A 72 1.13 4.35 -9.95
N ILE A 73 1.91 5.01 -9.08
CA ILE A 73 1.61 6.36 -8.58
C ILE A 73 1.51 7.36 -9.73
N SER A 74 2.32 7.23 -10.78
CA SER A 74 2.27 8.13 -11.94
C SER A 74 0.93 8.12 -12.68
N ARG A 75 0.14 7.05 -12.53
CA ARG A 75 -1.19 6.90 -13.13
C ARG A 75 -2.32 7.35 -12.19
N LEU A 76 -2.02 7.61 -10.92
CA LEU A 76 -2.99 8.07 -9.91
C LEU A 76 -3.01 9.60 -9.84
N HIS A 77 -4.18 10.18 -9.52
CA HIS A 77 -4.27 11.63 -9.23
C HIS A 77 -3.67 11.94 -7.86
N ALA A 78 -3.97 11.10 -6.88
CA ALA A 78 -3.46 11.23 -5.54
C ALA A 78 -3.09 9.86 -4.96
N PHE A 79 -1.98 9.82 -4.24
CA PHE A 79 -1.55 8.64 -3.53
C PHE A 79 -1.10 9.03 -2.13
N SER A 80 -1.73 8.41 -1.13
CA SER A 80 -1.39 8.57 0.27
C SER A 80 -0.81 7.26 0.77
N GLN A 81 0.33 7.33 1.44
CA GLN A 81 0.93 6.16 2.06
C GLN A 81 1.20 6.43 3.54
N LYS A 82 1.04 5.39 4.35
CA LYS A 82 1.38 5.39 5.77
C LYS A 82 2.26 4.17 6.05
N SER A 83 3.52 4.41 6.36
CA SER A 83 4.50 3.36 6.62
C SER A 83 4.81 3.29 8.11
N TYR A 84 4.54 2.13 8.72
CA TYR A 84 4.75 1.87 10.13
C TYR A 84 5.66 0.67 10.33
N THR A 85 6.37 0.64 11.45
CA THR A 85 6.95 -0.63 11.94
C THR A 85 5.87 -1.43 12.66
N PRO A 86 6.02 -2.75 12.83
CA PRO A 86 5.05 -3.56 13.58
C PRO A 86 4.81 -3.01 14.99
N ALA A 87 5.89 -2.65 15.70
CA ALA A 87 5.80 -2.03 17.02
C ALA A 87 5.05 -0.67 17.02
N GLN A 88 5.16 0.12 15.95
CA GLN A 88 4.39 1.36 15.80
C GLN A 88 2.91 1.08 15.52
N TRP A 89 2.63 0.07 14.71
CA TRP A 89 1.28 -0.35 14.35
C TRP A 89 0.52 -0.88 15.57
N GLU A 90 1.14 -1.74 16.37
CA GLU A 90 0.56 -2.25 17.63
C GLU A 90 0.17 -1.11 18.57
N LYS A 91 1.07 -0.14 18.78
CA LYS A 91 0.77 1.04 19.62
C LYS A 91 -0.40 1.86 19.07
N LYS A 92 -0.48 2.00 17.75
CA LYS A 92 -1.55 2.76 17.09
C LYS A 92 -2.91 2.07 17.22
N GLN A 93 -2.94 0.74 17.06
CA GLN A 93 -4.16 -0.05 17.26
C GLN A 93 -4.62 -0.01 18.72
N ALA A 94 -3.69 -0.11 19.68
CA ALA A 94 -4.00 0.00 21.10
C ALA A 94 -4.54 1.38 21.51
N GLN A 95 -4.14 2.45 20.83
CA GLN A 95 -4.65 3.81 21.07
C GLN A 95 -6.00 4.09 20.39
N ALA A 96 -6.40 3.27 19.41
CA ALA A 96 -7.67 3.42 18.71
C ALA A 96 -8.82 2.64 19.37
N SER A 97 -8.57 2.01 20.53
CA SER A 97 -9.51 1.21 21.32
C SER A 97 -10.03 1.94 22.56
#